data_AF-A0A6G3WUU4-F1
#
_entry.id   AF-A0A6G3WUU4-F1
#
_cell.length_a   1.000
_cell.length_b   1.000
_cell.length_c   1.000
_cell.angle_alpha   90.00
_cell.angle_beta   90.00
_cell.angle_gamma   90.00
#
_symmetry.space_group_name_H-M   'P 1'
#
loop_
_entity.id
_entity.type
_entity.pdbx_description
1 polymer ?
#
loop_
_entity_poly.entity_id
_entity_poly.type
_entity_poly.pdbx_seq_one_letter_code
_entity_poly.pdbx_strand_id
1 'polypeptide(L)' 'ELRGWLVDHLIALLTATAATDPETEAVVNDLLALETSGGPAGQLAERVIPIVADAAHLLPAATASD' A
#
# COMPACT_ATOMS: atom_id res chain seq x y z
N GLU A 1 -7.52 -5.68 -19.05
CA GLU A 1 -7.40 -6.85 -18.16
C GLU A 1 -5.96 -7.11 -17.75
N LEU A 2 -5.08 -7.68 -18.60
CA LEU A 2 -3.67 -7.94 -18.24
C LEU A 2 -2.89 -6.69 -17.78
N ARG A 3 -3.01 -5.58 -18.53
CA ARG A 3 -2.34 -4.31 -18.16
C ARG A 3 -2.76 -3.83 -16.76
N GLY A 4 -4.05 -3.90 -16.45
CA GLY A 4 -4.58 -3.46 -15.15
C GLY A 4 -3.99 -4.32 -14.03
N TRP A 5 -4.00 -5.64 -14.22
CA TRP A 5 -3.42 -6.58 -13.26
C TRP A 5 -1.92 -6.39 -13.03
N LEU A 6 -1.16 -6.06 -14.07
CA LEU A 6 0.27 -5.76 -13.96
C LEU A 6 0.52 -4.44 -13.23
N VAL A 7 -0.33 -3.43 -13.43
CA VAL A 7 -0.27 -2.18 -12.67
C VAL A 7 -0.58 -2.44 -11.20
N ASP A 8 -1.60 -3.24 -10.91
CA ASP A 8 -1.92 -3.64 -9.54
C ASP A 8 -0.72 -4.35 -8.87
N HIS A 9 -0.06 -5.27 -9.58
CA HIS A 9 1.15 -5.94 -9.07
C HIS A 9 2.31 -4.99 -8.84
N LEU A 10 2.55 -4.07 -9.78
CA LEU A 10 3.61 -3.08 -9.65
C LEU A 10 3.38 -2.21 -8.40
N ILE A 11 2.17 -1.70 -8.22
CA ILE A 11 1.81 -0.87 -7.06
C ILE A 11 1.99 -1.69 -5.77
N ALA A 12 1.46 -2.91 -5.72
CA ALA A 12 1.60 -3.76 -4.53
C ALA A 12 3.06 -4.03 -4.15
N LEU A 13 3.92 -4.32 -5.14
CA LEU A 13 5.36 -4.53 -4.90
C LEU A 13 6.04 -3.25 -4.42
N LEU A 14 5.76 -2.10 -5.03
CA LEU A 14 6.31 -0.82 -4.60
C LEU A 14 5.87 -0.46 -3.18
N THR A 15 4.60 -0.67 -2.83
CA THR A 15 4.08 -0.46 -1.47
C THR A 15 4.78 -1.35 -0.44
N ALA A 16 4.96 -2.64 -0.76
CA ALA A 16 5.67 -3.56 0.12
C ALA A 16 7.14 -3.16 0.31
N THR A 17 7.81 -2.67 -0.74
CA THR A 17 9.18 -2.15 -0.65
C THR A 17 9.23 -0.87 0.19
N ALA A 18 8.35 0.10 -0.08
CA ALA A 18 8.24 1.36 0.65
C ALA A 18 8.08 1.17 2.16
N ALA A 19 7.39 0.11 2.61
CA ALA A 19 7.22 -0.21 4.03
C ALA A 19 8.54 -0.45 4.79
N THR A 20 9.65 -0.68 4.08
CA THR A 20 10.98 -0.93 4.67
C THR A 20 12.08 -0.05 4.10
N ASP A 21 11.80 0.75 3.06
CA ASP A 21 12.78 1.58 2.35
C ASP A 21 12.29 3.03 2.24
N PRO A 22 12.85 3.97 3.03
CA PRO A 22 12.41 5.37 3.06
C PRO A 22 12.57 6.11 1.72
N GLU A 23 13.51 5.69 0.86
CA GLU A 23 13.69 6.30 -0.45
C GLU A 23 12.54 5.91 -1.39
N THR A 24 12.18 4.63 -1.43
CA THR A 24 11.01 4.14 -2.16
C THR A 24 9.73 4.75 -1.59
N GLU A 25 9.61 4.89 -0.27
CA GLU A 25 8.47 5.55 0.37
C GLU A 25 8.28 6.98 -0.14
N ALA A 26 9.35 7.79 -0.19
CA ALA A 26 9.29 9.16 -0.68
C ALA A 26 8.80 9.22 -2.14
N VAL A 27 9.37 8.39 -3.02
CA VAL A 27 8.95 8.33 -4.44
C VAL A 27 7.50 7.88 -4.58
N VAL A 28 7.08 6.87 -3.83
CA VAL A 28 5.69 6.38 -3.85
C VAL A 28 4.73 7.47 -3.39
N ASN A 29 5.06 8.21 -2.33
CA ASN A 29 4.23 9.31 -1.84
C ASN A 29 4.10 10.44 -2.87
N ASP A 30 5.19 10.81 -3.55
CA ASP A 30 5.17 11.80 -4.63
C ASP A 30 4.27 11.35 -5.80
N LEU A 31 4.30 10.07 -6.16
CA LEU A 31 3.44 9.50 -7.20
C LEU A 31 1.97 9.48 -6.79
N LEU A 32 1.67 9.07 -5.54
CA LEU A 32 0.30 9.04 -5.02
C LEU A 32 -0.34 10.43 -4.99
N ALA A 33 0.45 11.48 -4.77
CA ALA A 33 -0.04 12.87 -4.79
C ALA A 33 -0.54 13.32 -6.18
N LEU A 34 -0.14 12.62 -7.25
CA LEU A 34 -0.60 12.88 -8.62
C LEU A 34 -1.86 12.08 -8.98
N GLU A 35 -2.28 11.16 -8.12
CA GLU A 35 -3.37 10.23 -8.38
C GLU A 35 -4.70 10.75 -7.82
N THR A 36 -5.81 10.25 -8.37
CA THR A 36 -7.16 10.52 -7.85
C THR A 36 -7.72 9.25 -7.21
N SER A 37 -8.77 9.39 -6.39
CA SER A 37 -9.43 8.22 -5.78
C SER A 37 -9.98 7.21 -6.81
N GLY A 38 -10.29 7.66 -8.03
CA GLY A 38 -10.70 6.79 -9.13
C GLY A 38 -9.54 6.16 -9.91
N GLY A 39 -8.30 6.49 -9.58
CA GLY A 39 -7.09 5.95 -10.20
C GLY A 39 -6.77 4.52 -9.75
N PRO A 40 -5.90 3.81 -10.49
CA PRO A 40 -5.40 2.48 -10.11
C PRO A 40 -5.01 2.32 -8.63
N ALA A 41 -4.26 3.26 -8.05
CA ALA A 41 -3.82 3.18 -6.65
C ALA A 41 -5.01 3.25 -5.67
N GLY A 42 -5.96 4.15 -5.93
CA GLY A 42 -7.17 4.28 -5.11
C GLY A 42 -8.05 3.02 -5.16
N GLN A 43 -8.29 2.50 -6.36
CA GLN A 43 -9.07 1.26 -6.55
C GLN A 43 -8.37 0.04 -5.93
N LEU A 44 -7.04 -0.05 -6.02
CA LEU A 44 -6.30 -1.13 -5.38
C LEU A 44 -6.38 -1.02 -3.85
N ALA A 45 -6.21 0.19 -3.30
CA ALA A 45 -6.31 0.44 -1.86
C ALA A 45 -7.69 0.04 -1.32
N GLU A 46 -8.78 0.42 -2.01
CA GLU A 46 -10.15 0.04 -1.64
C GLU A 46 -10.31 -1.48 -1.51
N ARG A 47 -9.66 -2.26 -2.38
CA ARG A 47 -9.74 -3.73 -2.38
C ARG A 47 -8.80 -4.38 -1.35
N VAL A 48 -7.60 -3.84 -1.14
CA VAL A 48 -6.53 -4.48 -0.35
C VAL A 48 -6.59 -4.11 1.13
N ILE A 49 -6.95 -2.87 1.47
CA ILE A 49 -6.98 -2.41 2.88
C ILE A 49 -7.79 -3.33 3.79
N PRO A 50 -9.03 -3.75 3.44
CA PRO A 50 -9.80 -4.64 4.32
C PRO A 50 -9.09 -5.98 4.59
N ILE A 51 -8.44 -6.56 3.58
CA ILE A 51 -7.74 -7.85 3.69
C ILE A 51 -6.52 -7.73 4.62
N VAL A 52 -5.76 -6.63 4.50
CA VAL A 52 -4.59 -6.38 5.36
C VAL A 52 -5.03 -6.03 6.77
N ALA A 53 -6.13 -5.28 6.93
CA ALA A 53 -6.68 -4.93 8.23
C ALA A 53 -7.09 -6.17 9.05
N ASP A 54 -7.58 -7.23 8.40
CA ASP A 54 -7.87 -8.50 9.07
C ASP A 54 -6.64 -9.13 9.72
N ALA A 55 -5.43 -8.87 9.21
CA ALA A 55 -4.18 -9.35 9.79
C ALA A 55 -3.72 -8.56 11.03
N ALA A 56 -4.43 -7.49 11.43
CA ALA A 56 -4.04 -6.65 12.57
C ALA A 56 -3.93 -7.43 13.89
N HIS A 57 -4.69 -8.51 14.05
CA HIS A 57 -4.61 -9.39 15.23
C HIS A 57 -3.27 -10.14 15.37
N LEU A 58 -2.44 -10.14 14.31
CA LEU A 58 -1.11 -10.73 14.31
C LEU A 58 -0.02 -9.75 14.76
N LEU A 59 -0.35 -8.45 14.88
CA LEU A 59 0.60 -7.46 15.34
C LEU A 59 0.87 -7.64 16.84
N PRO A 60 2.11 -7.39 17.30
CA PRO A 60 2.38 -7.36 18.73
C PRO A 60 1.43 -6.36 19.38
N ALA A 61 0.82 -6.73 20.50
CA ALA A 61 0.08 -5.77 21.31
C ALA A 61 1.03 -4.60 21.58
N ALA A 62 0.56 -3.37 21.37
CA ALA A 62 1.33 -2.19 21.72
C ALA A 62 1.70 -2.33 23.20
N THR A 63 2.95 -2.70 23.47
CA THR A 63 3.50 -2.65 24.82
C THR A 63 3.37 -1.19 25.21
N ALA A 64 2.48 -0.90 26.15
CA ALA A 64 2.40 0.42 26.77
C ALA A 64 3.83 0.83 27.09
N SER A 65 4.32 1.87 26.43
CA SER A 65 5.66 2.38 26.67
C SER A 65 5.72 2.85 28.12
N ASP A 66 6.63 2.24 28.90
CA ASP A 66 7.19 2.85 30.11
C ASP A 66 8.06 4.07 29.73
#